data_AF-A0A9P0FBH9-F1
#
_entry.id   AF-A0A9P0FBH9-F1
#
_cell.length_a   1.000
_cell.length_b   1.000
_cell.length_c   1.000
_cell.angle_alpha   90.00
_cell.angle_beta   90.00
_cell.angle_gamma   90.00
#
_symmetry.space_group_name_H-M   'P 1'
#
loop_
_entity.id
_entity.type
_entity.pdbx_description
1 polymer ?
#
loop_
_entity_poly.entity_id
_entity_poly.type
_entity_poly.pdbx_seq_one_letter_code
_entity_poly.pdbx_strand_id
1 'polypeptide(L)'
;MSRMCPGKKDKVTFKKEISCDNLNEECLDRVCARCKDKKITVLDFNKHDVGTYEKWSTKKVEVMIKGEKKLCQKSVKEAIECEKQDIIQQLNQTLPNFLVHTKNIKHQYHAIDQIKKVLPLMKY
;
A
#
# COMPACT_ATOMS: atom_id res chain seq x y z
N MET A 1 25.52 -4.37 30.57
CA MET A 1 24.84 -3.36 29.73
C MET A 1 23.82 -4.06 28.85
N SER A 2 22.58 -4.20 29.33
CA SER A 2 21.46 -4.74 28.55
C SER A 2 21.01 -3.71 27.54
N ARG A 3 21.02 -4.06 26.24
CA ARG A 3 20.35 -3.28 25.21
C ARG A 3 18.85 -3.47 25.40
N MET A 4 18.20 -2.53 26.08
CA MET A 4 16.75 -2.44 26.11
C MET A 4 16.26 -2.03 24.71
N CYS A 5 15.56 -2.92 24.03
CA CYS A 5 14.75 -2.54 22.87
C CYS A 5 13.55 -1.70 23.37
N PRO A 6 13.39 -0.45 22.94
CA PRO A 6 12.25 0.35 23.34
C PRO A 6 10.99 -0.16 22.63
N GLY A 7 10.04 -0.66 23.42
CA GLY A 7 8.63 -0.74 23.08
C GLY A 7 8.24 -1.90 22.17
N LYS A 8 7.70 -2.97 22.79
CA LYS A 8 6.62 -3.73 22.16
C LYS A 8 5.44 -2.77 21.99
N LYS A 9 5.42 -2.00 20.89
CA LYS A 9 4.20 -1.31 20.47
C LYS A 9 3.21 -2.39 20.11
N ASP A 10 2.03 -2.36 20.71
CA ASP A 10 0.91 -3.20 20.31
C ASP A 10 0.84 -3.19 18.78
N LYS A 11 0.90 -4.38 18.16
CA LYS A 11 0.72 -4.52 16.71
C LYS A 11 -0.75 -4.20 16.40
N VAL A 12 -1.12 -2.93 16.51
CA VAL A 12 -2.35 -2.42 15.90
C VAL A 12 -2.19 -2.68 14.42
N THR A 13 -2.95 -3.64 13.92
CA THR A 13 -2.90 -4.00 12.50
C THR A 13 -3.50 -2.83 11.77
N PHE A 14 -2.70 -2.06 11.02
CA PHE A 14 -3.10 -0.91 10.19
C PHE A 14 -4.47 -1.09 9.49
N LYS A 15 -4.74 -2.32 9.06
CA LYS A 15 -6.00 -2.77 8.44
C LYS A 15 -7.26 -2.57 9.30
N LYS A 16 -7.16 -2.70 10.63
CA LYS A 16 -8.27 -2.48 11.58
C LYS A 16 -8.56 -0.98 11.78
N GLU A 17 -7.55 -0.14 11.66
CA GLU A 17 -7.75 1.32 11.75
C GLU A 17 -8.42 1.89 10.50
N ILE A 18 -8.26 1.24 9.35
CA ILE A 18 -8.78 1.72 8.06
C ILE A 18 -10.11 1.07 7.63
N SER A 19 -10.55 0.00 8.28
CA SER A 19 -11.80 -0.72 7.95
C SER A 19 -12.64 -1.06 9.19
N CYS A 20 -13.97 -1.08 9.06
CA CYS A 20 -14.89 -1.33 10.18
C CYS A 20 -15.13 -2.82 10.46
N ASP A 21 -14.80 -3.67 9.50
CA ASP A 21 -14.90 -5.12 9.59
C ASP A 21 -13.70 -5.71 8.84
N ASN A 22 -13.13 -6.80 9.35
CA ASN A 22 -11.81 -7.36 9.02
C ASN A 22 -11.63 -7.69 7.52
N LEU A 23 -11.50 -6.66 6.68
CA LEU A 23 -11.25 -6.78 5.24
C LEU A 23 -12.39 -7.48 4.50
N ASN A 24 -13.65 -7.16 4.85
CA ASN A 24 -14.76 -7.47 3.97
C ASN A 24 -14.61 -6.67 2.66
N GLU A 25 -15.16 -7.21 1.56
CA GLU A 25 -14.89 -6.66 0.23
C GLU A 25 -15.46 -5.25 0.06
N GLU A 26 -16.62 -4.97 0.63
CA GLU A 26 -17.26 -3.66 0.58
C GLU A 26 -16.44 -2.57 1.31
N CYS A 27 -15.74 -2.93 2.39
CA CYS A 27 -14.82 -2.03 3.09
C CYS A 27 -13.57 -1.77 2.25
N LEU A 28 -13.06 -2.80 1.57
CA LEU A 28 -11.88 -2.68 0.71
C LEU A 28 -12.18 -1.85 -0.55
N ASP A 29 -13.39 -1.97 -1.10
CA ASP A 29 -13.88 -1.17 -2.23
C ASP A 29 -14.33 0.23 -1.82
N ARG A 30 -14.33 0.56 -0.52
CA ARG A 30 -14.82 1.83 0.04
C ARG A 30 -16.29 2.12 -0.30
N VAL A 31 -17.12 1.08 -0.48
CA VAL A 31 -18.56 1.22 -0.73
C VAL A 31 -19.36 1.17 0.58
N CYS A 32 -18.81 0.51 1.62
CA CYS A 32 -19.43 0.47 2.94
C CYS A 32 -19.65 1.88 3.52
N ALA A 33 -20.85 2.16 4.01
CA ALA A 33 -21.25 3.46 4.58
C ALA A 33 -20.34 3.94 5.72
N ARG A 34 -19.74 3.04 6.50
CA ARG A 34 -18.83 3.39 7.61
C ARG A 34 -17.39 3.69 7.15
N CYS A 35 -16.99 3.16 6.00
CA CYS A 35 -15.60 3.21 5.54
C CYS A 35 -15.39 4.11 4.32
N LYS A 36 -16.43 4.44 3.56
CA LYS A 36 -16.34 5.21 2.31
C LYS A 36 -15.53 6.49 2.47
N ASP A 37 -15.84 7.28 3.49
CA ASP A 37 -15.20 8.58 3.73
C ASP A 37 -14.13 8.55 4.83
N LYS A 38 -13.78 7.35 5.34
CA LYS A 38 -12.83 7.20 6.45
C LYS A 38 -11.40 7.53 5.99
N LYS A 39 -10.84 8.60 6.55
CA LYS A 39 -9.45 9.04 6.34
C LYS A 39 -8.61 8.73 7.58
N ILE A 40 -7.31 8.57 7.36
CA ILE A 40 -6.34 8.45 8.45
C ILE A 40 -6.09 9.87 8.98
N THR A 41 -6.39 10.05 10.26
CA THR A 41 -6.14 11.28 11.01
C THR A 41 -5.06 10.99 12.05
N VAL A 42 -4.02 11.83 12.10
CA VAL A 42 -2.95 11.72 13.10
C VAL A 42 -3.19 12.80 14.14
N LEU A 43 -3.17 12.43 15.43
CA LEU A 43 -3.62 13.30 16.52
C LEU A 43 -2.58 14.33 16.96
N ASP A 44 -1.30 13.93 17.07
CA ASP A 44 -0.26 14.79 17.64
C ASP A 44 1.03 14.79 16.81
N PHE A 45 1.15 15.77 15.91
CA PHE A 45 2.42 16.08 15.23
C PHE A 45 2.46 17.54 14.76
N ASN A 46 3.66 18.11 14.68
CA ASN A 46 3.85 19.41 14.02
C ASN A 46 3.73 19.23 12.50
N LYS A 47 2.74 19.91 11.90
CA LYS A 47 2.37 19.79 10.49
C LYS A 47 3.49 20.18 9.54
N HIS A 48 4.24 21.22 9.91
CA HIS A 48 5.29 21.83 9.12
C HIS A 48 6.67 21.23 9.36
N ASP A 49 6.77 20.25 10.26
CA ASP A 49 8.01 19.49 10.34
C ASP A 49 8.24 18.77 9.02
N VAL A 50 9.50 18.76 8.60
CA VAL A 50 9.93 18.01 7.43
C VAL A 50 9.99 16.52 7.79
N GLY A 51 9.53 15.69 6.87
CA GLY A 51 9.65 14.24 6.91
C GLY A 51 10.08 13.69 5.56
N THR A 52 10.55 12.45 5.56
CA THR A 52 10.98 11.77 4.34
C THR A 52 10.20 10.48 4.17
N TYR A 53 9.72 10.21 2.96
CA TYR A 53 9.13 8.93 2.58
C TYR A 53 9.69 8.44 1.25
N GLU A 54 9.59 7.14 1.01
CA GLU A 54 10.06 6.54 -0.24
C GLU A 54 8.88 6.21 -1.16
N LYS A 55 9.02 6.50 -2.46
CA LYS A 55 8.02 6.19 -3.47
C LYS A 55 8.68 5.57 -4.70
N TRP A 56 8.02 4.58 -5.30
CA TRP A 56 8.37 4.11 -6.63
C TRP A 56 7.83 5.10 -7.67
N SER A 57 8.72 5.66 -8.49
CA SER A 57 8.37 6.56 -9.59
C SER A 57 8.96 6.02 -10.90
N THR A 58 8.23 6.22 -12.00
CA THR A 58 8.70 5.83 -13.34
C THR A 58 9.25 7.07 -14.03
N LYS A 59 10.55 7.07 -14.30
CA LYS A 59 11.25 8.15 -14.98
C LYS A 59 11.64 7.74 -16.39
N LYS A 60 11.57 8.70 -17.32
CA LYS A 60 12.10 8.55 -18.66
C LYS A 60 13.59 8.89 -18.62
N VAL A 61 14.43 7.95 -19.03
CA VAL A 61 15.89 8.08 -19.04
C VAL A 61 16.36 7.88 -20.47
N GLU A 62 17.20 8.79 -20.97
CA GLU A 62 17.91 8.58 -22.23
C GLU A 62 19.01 7.55 -22.02
N VAL A 63 18.95 6.46 -22.78
CA VAL A 63 19.98 5.44 -22.82
C VAL A 63 20.50 5.31 -24.24
N MET A 64 21.81 5.16 -24.37
CA MET A 64 22.45 4.92 -25.65
C MET A 64 22.44 3.41 -25.91
N ILE A 65 21.69 2.96 -26.91
CA ILE A 65 21.61 1.55 -27.29
C ILE A 65 22.16 1.43 -28.70
N LYS A 66 23.31 0.76 -28.85
CA LYS A 66 23.99 0.57 -30.14
C LYS A 66 24.25 1.90 -30.89
N GLY A 67 24.65 2.95 -30.17
CA GLY A 67 24.94 4.27 -30.74
C GLY A 67 23.73 5.18 -30.98
N GLU A 68 22.50 4.67 -30.84
CA GLU A 68 21.28 5.46 -30.95
C GLU A 68 20.76 5.90 -29.57
N LYS A 69 20.32 7.16 -29.44
CA LYS A 69 19.63 7.64 -28.25
C LYS A 69 18.21 7.08 -28.21
N LYS A 70 17.88 6.30 -27.19
CA LYS A 70 16.51 5.80 -26.95
C LYS A 70 16.00 6.26 -25.61
N LEU A 71 14.73 6.65 -25.58
CA LEU A 71 14.04 7.02 -24.35
C LEU A 71 13.48 5.75 -23.71
N CYS A 72 14.05 5.33 -22.59
CA CYS A 72 13.57 4.17 -21.84
C CYS A 72 12.87 4.61 -20.55
N GLN A 73 11.88 3.83 -20.12
CA GLN A 73 11.25 4.04 -18.83
C GLN A 73 11.94 3.17 -17.77
N LYS A 74 12.32 3.77 -16.65
CA LYS A 74 12.92 3.09 -15.51
C LYS A 74 12.12 3.42 -14.25
N SER A 75 11.71 2.40 -13.52
CA SER A 75 11.14 2.56 -12.19
C SER A 75 12.26 2.66 -11.16
N VAL A 76 12.27 3.75 -10.39
CA VAL A 76 13.25 4.03 -9.36
C VAL A 76 12.55 4.27 -8.03
N LYS A 77 13.20 3.88 -6.93
CA LYS A 77 12.73 4.19 -5.58
C LYS A 77 13.37 5.50 -5.15
N GLU A 78 12.54 6.49 -4.86
CA GLU A 78 12.99 7.85 -4.57
C GLU A 78 12.61 8.24 -3.16
N ALA A 79 13.56 8.84 -2.44
CA ALA A 79 13.29 9.52 -1.19
C ALA A 79 12.74 10.92 -1.50
N ILE A 80 11.55 11.21 -0.99
CA ILE A 80 10.86 12.49 -1.13
C ILE A 80 10.84 13.12 0.25
N GLU A 81 11.40 14.33 0.33
CA GLU A 81 11.37 15.18 1.51
C GLU A 81 10.26 16.21 1.35
N CYS A 82 9.35 16.27 2.32
CA CYS A 82 8.20 17.18 2.30
C CYS A 82 7.68 17.44 3.72
N GLU A 83 6.68 18.29 3.87
CA GLU A 83 6.01 18.48 5.15
C GLU A 83 5.29 17.19 5.58
N LYS A 84 5.26 16.91 6.89
CA LYS A 84 4.55 15.74 7.42
C LYS A 84 3.07 15.74 7.04
N GLN A 85 2.45 16.92 6.91
CA GLN A 85 1.07 17.03 6.44
C GLN A 85 0.90 16.46 5.02
N ASP A 86 1.85 16.72 4.11
CA ASP A 86 1.82 16.20 2.74
C ASP A 86 1.96 14.68 2.70
N ILE A 87 2.76 14.10 3.61
CA ILE A 87 2.88 12.64 3.75
C ILE A 87 1.51 12.01 4.08
N ILE A 88 0.76 12.62 5.01
CA ILE A 88 -0.56 12.13 5.41
C ILE A 88 -1.57 12.30 4.28
N GLN A 89 -1.50 13.40 3.54
CA GLN A 89 -2.32 13.61 2.36
C GLN A 89 -2.03 12.55 1.30
N GLN A 90 -0.75 12.29 1.02
CA GLN A 90 -0.31 11.27 0.06
C GLN A 90 -0.72 9.87 0.49
N LEU A 91 -0.68 9.57 1.79
CA LEU A 91 -1.18 8.31 2.36
C LEU A 91 -2.69 8.16 2.12
N ASN A 92 -3.47 9.19 2.45
CA ASN A 92 -4.92 9.17 2.25
C ASN A 92 -5.32 9.04 0.76
N GLN A 93 -4.55 9.64 -0.16
CA GLN A 93 -4.76 9.51 -1.60
C GLN A 93 -4.43 8.11 -2.13
N THR A 94 -3.43 7.45 -1.58
CA THR A 94 -2.98 6.11 -2.04
C THR A 94 -3.75 4.96 -1.37
N LEU A 95 -4.36 5.23 -0.22
CA LEU A 95 -5.07 4.25 0.59
C LEU A 95 -6.19 3.49 -0.17
N PRO A 96 -7.06 4.13 -0.98
CA PRO A 96 -8.08 3.40 -1.75
C PRO A 96 -7.48 2.36 -2.70
N ASN A 97 -6.43 2.73 -3.43
CA ASN A 97 -5.76 1.81 -4.36
C ASN A 97 -5.11 0.63 -3.63
N PHE A 98 -4.51 0.87 -2.46
CA PHE A 98 -3.96 -0.19 -1.62
C PHE A 98 -5.03 -1.18 -1.14
N LEU A 99 -6.22 -0.67 -0.77
CA LEU A 99 -7.33 -1.50 -0.31
C LEU A 99 -7.89 -2.37 -1.44
N VAL A 100 -8.11 -1.79 -2.62
CA VAL A 100 -8.53 -2.55 -3.82
C VAL A 100 -7.50 -3.61 -4.19
N HIS A 101 -6.21 -3.28 -4.13
CA HIS A 101 -5.15 -4.27 -4.34
C HIS A 101 -5.21 -5.41 -3.33
N THR A 102 -5.47 -5.11 -2.05
CA THR A 102 -5.65 -6.11 -1.00
C THR A 102 -6.85 -7.02 -1.28
N LYS A 103 -7.96 -6.47 -1.78
CA LYS A 103 -9.13 -7.24 -2.22
C LYS A 103 -8.77 -8.18 -3.38
N ASN A 104 -8.12 -7.66 -4.41
CA ASN A 104 -7.73 -8.45 -5.58
C ASN A 104 -6.84 -9.62 -5.19
N ILE A 105 -5.87 -9.41 -4.30
CA ILE A 105 -5.04 -10.48 -3.75
C ILE A 105 -5.89 -11.54 -3.03
N LYS A 106 -6.82 -11.11 -2.17
CA LYS A 106 -7.73 -12.02 -1.45
C LYS A 106 -8.56 -12.88 -2.43
N HIS A 107 -9.11 -12.24 -3.47
CA HIS A 107 -9.85 -12.91 -4.53
C HIS A 107 -8.99 -13.92 -5.30
N GLN A 108 -7.77 -13.54 -5.68
CA GLN A 108 -6.84 -14.42 -6.38
C GLN A 108 -6.52 -15.66 -5.55
N TYR A 109 -6.23 -15.50 -4.25
CA TYR A 109 -5.96 -16.64 -3.38
C TYR A 109 -7.18 -17.54 -3.21
N HIS A 110 -8.38 -16.98 -3.07
CA HIS A 110 -9.61 -17.76 -2.99
C HIS A 110 -9.87 -18.55 -4.28
N ALA A 111 -9.69 -17.94 -5.45
CA ALA A 111 -9.83 -18.62 -6.73
C ALA A 111 -8.80 -19.75 -6.88
N ILE A 112 -7.54 -19.52 -6.50
CA ILE A 112 -6.49 -20.55 -6.50
C ILE A 112 -6.85 -21.72 -5.57
N ASP A 113 -7.39 -21.43 -4.38
CA ASP A 113 -7.83 -22.47 -3.44
C ASP A 113 -8.98 -23.32 -4.01
N GLN A 114 -9.95 -22.69 -4.67
CA GLN A 114 -11.01 -23.40 -5.37
C GLN A 114 -10.47 -24.31 -6.48
N ILE A 115 -9.57 -23.79 -7.32
CA ILE A 115 -8.94 -24.58 -8.40
C ILE A 115 -8.20 -25.78 -7.81
N LYS A 116 -7.42 -25.59 -6.74
CA LYS A 116 -6.70 -26.67 -6.05
C LYS A 116 -7.60 -27.75 -5.46
N LYS A 117 -8.84 -27.43 -5.10
CA LYS A 117 -9.82 -28.43 -4.62
C LYS A 117 -10.40 -29.27 -5.74
N VAL A 118 -10.57 -28.69 -6.92
CA VAL A 118 -11.14 -29.38 -8.09
C VAL A 118 -10.09 -30.17 -8.86
N LEU A 119 -8.84 -29.69 -8.94
CA LEU A 119 -7.75 -30.33 -9.69
C LEU A 119 -7.53 -31.83 -9.34
N PRO A 120 -7.54 -32.23 -8.05
CA PRO A 120 -7.38 -33.64 -7.65
C PRO A 120 -8.56 -34.53 -8.04
N LEU A 121 -9.72 -33.94 -8.32
CA LEU A 121 -10.95 -34.64 -8.74
C LEU A 121 -11.02 -34.80 -10.27
N MET A 122 -10.19 -34.07 -11.03
CA MET A 122 -10.06 -34.20 -12.49
C MET A 122 -8.98 -35.24 -12.84
N LYS A 123 -9.11 -36.48 -12.34
CA LYS A 123 -8.29 -37.59 -12.81
C LYS A 123 -8.96 -38.21 -14.04
N TYR A 124 -8.29 -38.10 -15.19
CA TYR A 124 -8.57 -38.86 -16.41
C TYR A 124 -8.01 -40.28 -16.29
#